data_AF-A0A529HC98-F1
#
_entry.id   AF-A0A529HC98-F1
#
_cell.length_a   1.000
_cell.length_b   1.000
_cell.length_c   1.000
_cell.angle_alpha   90.00
_cell.angle_beta   90.00
_cell.angle_gamma   90.00
#
_symmetry.space_group_name_H-M   'P 1'
#
loop_
_entity.id
_entity.type
_entity.pdbx_description
1 polymer ?
#
loop_
_entity_poly.entity_id
_entity_poly.type
_entity_poly.pdbx_seq_one_letter_code
_entity_poly.pdbx_strand_id
1 'polypeptide(L)'
;IDAALIDQAGDNLKLIANFGNGVDKIDVAAAAKKGITVTNTPNVLTEDTADMTMALMLAVPRRLAEGANVLTSDKKWAGWSPTWMLGRRIWGKRLGIVGMGRIGTAVARRAKAFGL
;
A
#
# COMPACT_ATOMS: atom_id res chain seq x y z
N ILE A 1 13.20 -0.77 -16.33
CA ILE A 1 14.09 0.03 -17.19
C ILE A 1 15.50 -0.31 -16.79
N ASP A 2 16.10 -1.27 -17.48
CA ASP A 2 17.44 -1.77 -17.19
C ASP A 2 18.49 -1.07 -18.08
N ALA A 3 19.77 -1.38 -17.84
CA ALA A 3 20.87 -0.83 -18.60
C ALA A 3 20.76 -1.12 -20.10
N ALA A 4 20.37 -2.35 -20.48
CA ALA A 4 20.28 -2.75 -21.89
C ALA A 4 19.24 -1.91 -22.65
N LEU A 5 18.11 -1.59 -22.03
CA LEU A 5 17.11 -0.70 -22.59
C LEU A 5 17.61 0.76 -22.67
N ILE A 6 18.28 1.24 -21.62
CA ILE A 6 18.89 2.59 -21.60
C ILE A 6 19.96 2.72 -22.70
N ASP A 7 20.69 1.65 -22.99
CA ASP A 7 21.72 1.64 -24.01
C ASP A 7 21.14 1.86 -25.41
N GLN A 8 19.94 1.36 -25.66
CA GLN A 8 19.25 1.45 -26.95
C GLN A 8 18.41 2.72 -27.12
N ALA A 9 18.23 3.54 -26.07
CA ALA A 9 17.28 4.65 -26.07
C ALA A 9 17.67 5.87 -26.95
N GLY A 10 18.81 5.81 -27.64
CA GLY A 10 19.33 6.87 -28.50
C GLY A 10 19.70 8.15 -27.74
N ASP A 11 20.19 9.15 -28.46
CA ASP A 11 20.75 10.36 -27.85
C ASP A 11 19.69 11.36 -27.38
N ASN A 12 18.43 11.19 -27.80
CA ASN A 12 17.32 12.09 -27.48
C ASN A 12 16.70 11.83 -26.10
N LEU A 13 16.88 10.65 -25.51
CA LEU A 13 16.36 10.39 -24.17
C LEU A 13 17.21 11.12 -23.13
N LYS A 14 16.63 12.13 -22.47
CA LYS A 14 17.29 12.93 -21.43
C LYS A 14 16.66 12.81 -20.04
N LEU A 15 15.43 12.30 -19.95
CA LEU A 15 14.65 12.24 -18.72
C LEU A 15 13.82 10.96 -18.65
N ILE A 16 13.87 10.29 -17.51
CA ILE A 16 12.93 9.24 -17.09
C ILE A 16 12.16 9.78 -15.88
N ALA A 17 10.90 10.18 -16.09
CA ALA A 17 10.03 10.65 -15.02
C ALA A 17 9.20 9.49 -14.47
N ASN A 18 9.61 8.94 -13.32
CA ASN A 18 8.94 7.79 -12.71
C ASN A 18 7.66 8.23 -11.98
N PHE A 19 6.53 7.63 -12.38
CA PHE A 19 5.26 7.80 -11.68
C PHE A 19 5.17 6.83 -10.50
N GLY A 20 5.95 7.11 -9.45
CA GLY A 20 5.98 6.32 -8.23
C GLY A 20 7.08 6.77 -7.27
N ASN A 21 6.98 6.33 -6.00
CA ASN A 21 7.97 6.69 -4.96
C ASN A 21 9.28 5.90 -5.13
N GLY A 22 9.22 4.58 -5.31
CA GLY A 22 10.41 3.72 -5.48
C GLY A 22 10.96 3.76 -6.90
N VAL A 23 12.29 3.71 -7.02
CA VAL A 23 13.02 3.68 -8.30
C VAL A 23 13.67 2.32 -8.57
N ASP A 24 13.34 1.29 -7.78
CA ASP A 24 13.98 -0.04 -7.79
C ASP A 24 13.89 -0.75 -9.14
N LYS A 25 12.91 -0.36 -9.97
CA LYS A 25 12.69 -0.90 -11.31
C LYS A 25 13.48 -0.16 -12.40
N ILE A 26 14.28 0.83 -12.03
CA ILE A 26 15.08 1.66 -12.93
C ILE A 26 16.55 1.50 -12.55
N ASP A 27 17.39 1.17 -13.52
CA ASP A 27 18.84 1.24 -13.35
C ASP A 27 19.28 2.70 -13.37
N VAL A 28 19.15 3.35 -12.20
CA VAL A 28 19.50 4.76 -12.00
C VAL A 28 20.99 5.00 -12.29
N ALA A 29 21.85 4.02 -12.01
CA ALA A 29 23.28 4.14 -12.26
C ALA A 29 23.60 4.13 -13.75
N ALA A 30 22.97 3.25 -14.53
CA ALA A 30 23.09 3.25 -15.99
C ALA A 30 22.54 4.54 -16.62
N ALA A 31 21.38 5.01 -16.14
CA ALA A 31 20.78 6.27 -16.59
C ALA A 31 21.73 7.46 -16.33
N ALA A 32 22.29 7.55 -15.12
CA ALA A 32 23.24 8.59 -14.75
C ALA A 32 24.51 8.57 -15.62
N LYS A 33 25.06 7.39 -15.93
CA LYS A 33 26.23 7.25 -16.83
C LYS A 33 25.99 7.80 -18.23
N LYS A 34 24.74 7.74 -18.73
CA LYS A 34 24.33 8.34 -20.01
C LYS A 34 23.87 9.79 -19.91
N GLY A 35 23.96 10.42 -18.74
CA GLY A 35 23.46 11.78 -18.53
C GLY A 35 21.93 11.89 -18.58
N ILE A 36 21.22 10.79 -18.32
CA ILE A 36 19.77 10.73 -18.28
C ILE A 36 19.32 11.00 -16.83
N THR A 37 18.51 12.03 -16.65
CA THR A 37 17.96 12.35 -15.32
C THR A 37 16.84 11.37 -14.98
N VAL A 38 16.81 10.87 -13.75
CA VAL A 38 15.68 10.08 -13.22
C VAL A 38 15.00 10.88 -12.12
N THR A 39 13.68 11.07 -12.23
CA THR A 39 12.87 11.68 -11.18
C THR A 39 11.83 10.70 -10.68
N ASN A 40 11.30 10.94 -9.49
CA ASN A 40 10.25 10.14 -8.85
C ASN A 40 9.25 11.05 -8.13
N THR A 41 8.21 10.47 -7.52
CA THR A 41 7.17 11.21 -6.78
C THR A 41 7.22 10.88 -5.28
N PRO A 42 8.25 11.35 -4.54
CA PRO A 42 8.38 11.01 -3.14
C PRO A 42 7.33 11.71 -2.28
N ASN A 43 7.00 11.10 -1.15
CA ASN A 43 6.15 11.64 -0.08
C ASN A 43 4.65 11.82 -0.38
N VAL A 44 4.21 11.78 -1.64
CA VAL A 44 2.80 12.09 -2.01
C VAL A 44 1.77 11.03 -1.57
N LEU A 45 2.20 9.83 -1.21
CA LEU A 45 1.36 8.65 -1.00
C LEU A 45 1.44 8.08 0.43
N THR A 46 2.05 8.83 1.35
CA THR A 46 2.25 8.40 2.75
C THR A 46 0.94 8.16 3.47
N GLU A 47 0.02 9.13 3.39
CA GLU A 47 -1.23 9.11 4.12
C GLU A 47 -2.21 8.11 3.49
N ASP A 48 -2.30 8.05 2.15
CA ASP A 48 -3.17 7.11 1.44
C ASP A 48 -2.78 5.65 1.71
N THR A 49 -1.48 5.35 1.75
CA THR A 49 -0.99 4.01 2.09
C THR A 49 -1.30 3.66 3.54
N ALA A 50 -1.21 4.63 4.45
CA ALA A 50 -1.57 4.43 5.85
C ALA A 50 -3.07 4.20 6.03
N ASP A 51 -3.92 4.90 5.27
CA ASP A 51 -5.37 4.72 5.27
C ASP A 51 -5.74 3.31 4.79
N MET A 52 -5.16 2.86 3.68
CA MET A 52 -5.38 1.50 3.19
C MET A 52 -4.87 0.43 4.16
N THR A 53 -3.74 0.69 4.85
CA THR A 53 -3.25 -0.22 5.89
C THR A 53 -4.25 -0.37 7.02
N MET A 54 -4.81 0.74 7.53
CA MET A 54 -5.85 0.71 8.55
C MET A 54 -7.13 0.03 8.07
N ALA A 55 -7.55 0.27 6.82
CA ALA A 55 -8.69 -0.39 6.21
C ALA A 55 -8.51 -1.91 6.18
N LEU A 56 -7.35 -2.41 5.75
CA LEU A 56 -7.03 -3.83 5.73
C LEU A 56 -6.98 -4.44 7.14
N MET A 57 -6.36 -3.73 8.09
CA MET A 57 -6.30 -4.16 9.50
C MET A 57 -7.68 -4.29 10.14
N LEU A 58 -8.66 -3.49 9.72
CA LEU A 58 -10.05 -3.60 10.17
C LEU A 58 -10.78 -4.71 9.40
N ALA A 59 -10.57 -4.79 8.08
CA ALA A 59 -11.30 -5.69 7.19
C ALA A 59 -11.12 -7.16 7.55
N VAL A 60 -9.90 -7.57 7.90
CA VAL A 60 -9.58 -8.97 8.21
C VAL A 60 -10.28 -9.47 9.48
N PRO A 61 -10.03 -8.91 10.68
CA PRO A 61 -10.63 -9.43 11.91
C PRO A 61 -12.14 -9.16 11.99
N ARG A 62 -12.67 -8.20 11.23
CA ARG A 62 -14.12 -7.95 11.12
C ARG A 62 -14.79 -8.70 9.98
N ARG A 63 -14.04 -9.52 9.23
CA ARG A 63 -14.53 -10.36 8.12
C ARG A 63 -15.30 -9.53 7.07
N LEU A 64 -14.84 -8.30 6.81
CA LEU A 64 -15.58 -7.32 6.00
C LEU A 64 -15.80 -7.82 4.56
N ALA A 65 -14.74 -8.34 3.93
CA ALA A 65 -14.82 -8.86 2.56
C ALA A 65 -15.75 -10.07 2.45
N GLU A 66 -15.73 -10.96 3.44
CA GLU A 66 -16.64 -12.11 3.48
C GLU A 66 -18.10 -11.67 3.62
N GLY A 67 -18.37 -10.71 4.52
CA GLY A 67 -19.72 -10.17 4.70
C GLY A 67 -20.23 -9.46 3.46
N ALA A 68 -19.39 -8.67 2.80
CA ALA A 68 -19.73 -8.01 1.54
C ALA A 68 -20.07 -9.05 0.46
N ASN A 69 -19.24 -10.10 0.31
CA ASN A 69 -19.47 -11.16 -0.67
C ASN A 69 -20.77 -11.92 -0.43
N VAL A 70 -21.17 -12.17 0.83
CA VAL A 70 -22.46 -12.82 1.12
C VAL A 70 -23.62 -11.96 0.60
N LEU A 71 -23.56 -10.64 0.80
CA LEU A 71 -24.63 -9.72 0.42
C LEU A 71 -24.71 -9.46 -1.09
N THR A 72 -23.59 -9.52 -1.79
CA THR A 72 -23.54 -9.31 -3.26
C THR A 72 -23.67 -10.60 -4.06
N SER A 73 -23.56 -11.76 -3.43
CA SER A 73 -23.77 -13.05 -4.10
C SER A 73 -25.26 -13.33 -4.30
N ASP A 74 -25.58 -14.20 -5.26
CA ASP A 74 -26.96 -14.70 -5.47
C ASP A 74 -27.52 -15.53 -4.30
N LYS A 75 -26.73 -15.74 -3.23
CA LYS A 75 -27.15 -16.48 -2.04
C LYS A 75 -28.02 -15.58 -1.16
N LYS A 76 -29.15 -16.10 -0.69
CA LYS A 76 -29.98 -15.41 0.31
C LYS A 76 -29.26 -15.32 1.64
N TRP A 77 -28.99 -14.10 2.11
CA TRP A 77 -28.58 -13.87 3.49
C TRP A 77 -29.75 -14.20 4.43
N ALA A 78 -29.56 -15.17 5.32
CA ALA A 78 -30.60 -15.67 6.22
C ALA A 78 -30.97 -14.67 7.35
N GLY A 79 -30.37 -13.49 7.38
CA GLY A 79 -30.58 -12.46 8.39
C GLY A 79 -29.57 -12.52 9.54
N TRP A 80 -29.83 -11.73 10.58
CA TRP A 80 -28.99 -11.64 11.77
C TRP A 80 -29.09 -12.92 12.62
N SER A 81 -27.97 -13.36 13.20
CA SER A 81 -27.95 -14.33 14.30
C SER A 81 -26.82 -14.02 15.28
N PRO A 82 -26.91 -14.45 16.56
CA PRO A 82 -25.86 -14.22 17.54
C PRO A 82 -24.49 -14.82 17.17
N THR A 83 -24.47 -15.82 16.31
CA THR A 83 -23.26 -16.55 15.89
C THR A 83 -22.81 -16.18 14.48
N TRP A 84 -23.61 -15.42 13.74
CA TRP A 84 -23.28 -15.02 12.39
C TRP A 84 -22.09 -14.07 12.39
N MET A 85 -21.06 -14.41 11.60
CA MET A 85 -19.93 -13.52 11.33
C MET A 85 -19.17 -13.01 12.57
N LEU A 86 -19.09 -13.83 13.63
CA LEU A 86 -18.24 -13.50 14.78
C LEU A 86 -16.80 -13.23 14.31
N GLY A 87 -16.33 -12.02 14.62
CA GLY A 87 -14.99 -11.54 14.32
C GLY A 87 -14.16 -11.33 15.57
N ARG A 88 -13.05 -10.63 15.43
CA ARG A 88 -12.18 -10.22 16.55
C ARG A 88 -12.13 -8.70 16.61
N ARG A 89 -12.13 -8.13 17.81
CA ARG A 89 -11.84 -6.70 18.01
C ARG A 89 -10.35 -6.45 17.89
N ILE A 90 -9.96 -5.26 17.44
CA ILE A 90 -8.55 -4.82 17.43
C ILE A 90 -8.17 -4.06 18.71
N TRP A 91 -9.14 -3.42 19.39
CA TRP A 91 -8.89 -2.69 20.63
C TRP A 91 -8.23 -3.57 21.70
N GLY A 92 -7.20 -3.02 22.35
CA GLY A 92 -6.44 -3.68 23.40
C GLY A 92 -5.46 -4.74 22.89
N LYS A 93 -5.30 -4.88 21.57
CA LYS A 93 -4.23 -5.69 20.98
C LYS A 93 -2.98 -4.83 20.80
N ARG A 94 -1.85 -5.50 20.57
CA ARG A 94 -0.58 -4.85 20.24
C ARG A 94 -0.40 -4.87 18.73
N LEU A 95 -0.09 -3.72 18.14
CA LEU A 95 0.36 -3.62 16.75
C LEU A 95 1.90 -3.61 16.68
N GLY A 96 2.48 -4.55 15.95
CA GLY A 96 3.89 -4.54 15.59
C GLY A 96 4.09 -3.96 14.18
N ILE A 97 4.91 -2.91 14.05
CA ILE A 97 5.25 -2.28 12.76
C ILE A 97 6.73 -2.53 12.48
N VAL A 98 7.03 -3.29 11.43
CA VAL A 98 8.40 -3.52 10.96
C VAL A 98 8.73 -2.49 9.88
N GLY A 99 9.58 -1.53 10.22
CA GLY A 99 9.91 -0.38 9.38
C GLY A 99 9.13 0.88 9.76
N MET A 100 9.72 1.73 10.61
CA MET A 100 9.11 2.97 11.11
C MET A 100 9.48 4.19 10.26
N GLY A 101 9.34 4.06 8.93
CA GLY A 101 9.46 5.18 8.01
C GLY A 101 8.23 6.09 8.05
N ARG A 102 8.08 6.98 7.06
CA ARG A 102 6.93 7.91 6.97
C ARG A 102 5.58 7.20 7.04
N ILE A 103 5.42 6.12 6.27
CA ILE A 103 4.18 5.31 6.24
C ILE A 103 3.96 4.61 7.59
N GLY A 104 4.99 3.94 8.13
CA GLY A 104 4.88 3.24 9.41
C GLY A 104 4.46 4.17 10.55
N THR A 105 5.03 5.37 10.61
CA THR A 105 4.66 6.41 11.57
C THR A 105 3.22 6.91 11.36
N ALA A 106 2.80 7.10 10.10
CA ALA A 106 1.42 7.50 9.78
C ALA A 106 0.39 6.43 10.16
N VAL A 107 0.73 5.15 10.02
CA VAL A 107 -0.06 4.01 10.51
C VAL A 107 -0.12 4.01 12.03
N ALA A 108 1.03 4.14 12.71
CA ALA A 108 1.08 4.16 14.17
C ALA A 108 0.20 5.27 14.77
N ARG A 109 0.25 6.47 14.19
CA ARG A 109 -0.59 7.62 14.58
C ARG A 109 -2.07 7.29 14.52
N ARG A 110 -2.53 6.64 13.45
CA ARG A 110 -3.94 6.23 13.26
C ARG A 110 -4.32 5.08 14.17
N ALA A 111 -3.49 4.04 14.25
CA ALA A 111 -3.73 2.86 15.07
C ALA A 111 -3.94 3.22 16.55
N LYS A 112 -3.22 4.22 17.06
CA LYS A 112 -3.41 4.74 18.43
C LYS A 112 -4.86 5.18 18.71
N ALA A 113 -5.55 5.77 17.74
CA ALA A 113 -6.95 6.17 17.89
C ALA A 113 -7.92 4.97 17.99
N PHE A 114 -7.51 3.79 17.52
CA PHE A 114 -8.27 2.54 17.64
C PHE A 114 -7.93 1.73 18.90
N GLY A 115 -7.07 2.26 19.77
CA GLY A 115 -6.61 1.57 20.99
C GLY A 115 -5.71 0.37 20.71
N LEU A 116 -4.90 0.46 19.66
CA LEU A 116 -3.82 -0.47 19.30
C LEU A 116 -2.44 0.03 19.77
#